data_AF-D5RHX4-F1
#
_entry.id   AF-D5RHX4-F1
#
_cell.length_a   1.000
_cell.length_b   1.000
_cell.length_c   1.000
_cell.angle_alpha   90.00
_cell.angle_beta   90.00
_cell.angle_gamma   90.00
#
_symmetry.space_group_name_H-M   'P 1'
#
loop_
_entity.id
_entity.type
_entity.pdbx_description
1 polymer ?
#
loop_
_entity_poly.entity_id
_entity_poly.type
_entity_poly.pdbx_seq_one_letter_code
_entity_poly.pdbx_strand_id
1 'polypeptide(L)'
;MPGKRGARRGWVGRARRLLLAAALLAGTPAGAQEVPATGGDFGGVGLIEMRNARFRPDGTLEGGTSLRHQRRFWFVNVQALPFLETTFRLTERLDGTSGAGMTTDRAFDLKLRLLEESEYLPALAIGLQDFIGTGIYAGEYVVASKRFWEFDLSAGLGWGRLASGGEWTSPLALGSGRFRERPRRVGRGGTLQSGWFRGED
;
A
#
# COMPACT_ATOMS: atom_id res chain seq x y z
N MET A 1 52.47 46.35 -47.80
CA MET A 1 51.68 46.65 -46.59
C MET A 1 50.25 46.11 -46.76
N PRO A 2 49.65 45.45 -45.77
CA PRO A 2 48.47 44.60 -45.95
C PRO A 2 47.14 45.29 -45.57
N GLY A 3 46.04 44.95 -46.26
CA GLY A 3 44.67 45.38 -45.95
C GLY A 3 43.76 44.19 -45.68
N LYS A 4 43.23 44.13 -44.45
CA LYS A 4 42.47 43.02 -43.84
C LYS A 4 41.10 42.80 -44.50
N ARG A 5 40.72 41.54 -44.77
CA ARG A 5 39.31 41.13 -44.99
C ARG A 5 38.78 40.43 -43.75
N GLY A 6 37.73 40.99 -43.14
CA GLY A 6 37.07 40.46 -41.95
C GLY A 6 36.05 39.37 -42.28
N ALA A 7 36.14 38.24 -41.57
CA ALA A 7 35.19 37.15 -41.63
C ALA A 7 33.92 37.49 -40.82
N ARG A 8 32.80 37.74 -41.50
CA ARG A 8 31.46 37.70 -40.90
C ARG A 8 30.83 36.34 -41.19
N ARG A 9 31.03 35.35 -40.33
CA ARG A 9 30.29 34.07 -40.39
C ARG A 9 30.13 33.52 -38.99
N GLY A 10 28.90 33.45 -38.49
CA GLY A 10 28.65 32.79 -37.21
C GLY A 10 27.24 32.89 -36.60
N TRP A 11 26.31 33.64 -37.20
CA TRP A 11 25.01 33.90 -36.55
C TRP A 11 23.86 33.03 -37.06
N VAL A 12 23.82 32.71 -38.36
CA VAL A 12 22.67 31.99 -38.97
C VAL A 12 22.60 30.51 -38.55
N GLY A 13 23.72 29.88 -38.17
CA GLY A 13 23.77 28.47 -37.80
C GLY A 13 23.23 28.15 -36.40
N ARG A 14 23.19 29.12 -35.48
CA ARG A 14 22.76 28.88 -34.09
C ARG A 14 21.24 28.92 -33.92
N ALA A 15 20.56 29.78 -34.68
CA ALA A 15 19.11 29.90 -34.63
C ALA A 15 18.37 28.64 -35.10
N ARG A 16 18.93 27.94 -36.10
CA ARG A 16 18.32 26.72 -36.68
C ARG A 16 18.45 25.48 -35.77
N ARG A 17 19.48 25.44 -34.92
CA ARG A 17 19.69 24.34 -33.95
C ARG A 17 18.83 24.48 -32.69
N LEU A 18 18.46 25.71 -32.32
CA LEU A 18 17.60 25.98 -31.16
C LEU A 18 16.13 25.62 -31.43
N LEU A 19 15.65 25.79 -32.67
CA LEU A 19 14.27 25.43 -33.04
C LEU A 19 14.02 23.92 -33.12
N LEU A 20 15.04 23.13 -33.48
CA LEU A 20 14.96 21.65 -33.45
C LEU A 20 15.04 21.07 -32.03
N ALA A 21 15.74 21.74 -31.11
CA ALA A 21 15.78 21.35 -29.70
C ALA A 21 14.46 21.67 -28.97
N ALA A 22 13.78 22.78 -29.33
CA ALA A 22 12.48 23.14 -28.77
C ALA A 22 11.34 22.21 -29.24
N ALA A 23 11.42 21.69 -30.47
CA ALA A 23 10.44 20.73 -31.01
C ALA A 23 10.53 19.33 -30.37
N LEU A 24 11.68 18.97 -29.78
CA LEU A 24 11.86 17.70 -29.05
C LEU A 24 11.33 17.74 -27.60
N LEU A 25 10.91 18.92 -27.11
CA LEU A 25 10.30 19.09 -25.79
C LEU A 25 8.77 19.27 -25.85
N ALA A 26 8.19 19.34 -27.05
CA ALA A 26 6.76 19.51 -27.24
C ALA A 26 6.13 18.17 -27.64
N GLY A 27 5.71 17.38 -26.64
CA GLY A 27 4.72 16.33 -26.87
C GLY A 27 5.17 14.90 -26.61
N THR A 28 5.80 14.62 -25.47
CA THR A 28 5.44 13.35 -24.83
C THR A 28 3.99 13.51 -24.39
N PRO A 29 3.03 12.70 -24.87
CA PRO A 29 1.77 12.61 -24.17
C PRO A 29 2.16 12.27 -22.73
N ALA A 30 1.73 13.08 -21.77
CA ALA A 30 1.66 12.66 -20.38
C ALA A 30 0.66 11.51 -20.35
N GLY A 31 1.11 10.32 -20.77
CA GLY A 31 0.39 9.09 -20.55
C GLY A 31 0.11 9.06 -19.07
N ALA A 32 -1.14 8.77 -18.70
CA ALA A 32 -1.52 8.55 -17.32
C ALA A 32 -0.60 7.46 -16.76
N GLN A 33 0.51 7.88 -16.16
CA GLN A 33 1.51 6.98 -15.60
C GLN A 33 0.75 6.18 -14.55
N GLU A 34 0.75 4.85 -14.61
CA GLU A 34 0.09 4.08 -13.56
C GLU A 34 0.74 4.43 -12.21
N VAL A 35 -0.05 4.57 -11.14
CA VAL A 35 0.54 4.74 -9.81
C VAL A 35 1.23 3.42 -9.46
N PRO A 36 2.56 3.39 -9.29
CA PRO A 36 3.23 2.15 -8.95
C PRO A 36 2.75 1.67 -7.59
N ALA A 37 2.30 0.42 -7.55
CA ALA A 37 1.93 -0.24 -6.32
C ALA A 37 3.19 -0.49 -5.47
N THR A 38 3.33 0.28 -4.39
CA THR A 38 4.45 0.22 -3.46
C THR A 38 4.25 -0.86 -2.39
N GLY A 39 5.35 -1.35 -1.81
CA GLY A 39 5.31 -2.36 -0.74
C GLY A 39 5.06 -1.74 0.65
N GLY A 40 4.31 -2.45 1.50
CA GLY A 40 4.16 -2.13 2.92
C GLY A 40 5.06 -2.94 3.84
N ASP A 41 5.24 -2.51 5.09
CA ASP A 41 6.03 -3.20 6.12
C ASP A 41 5.45 -4.55 6.53
N PHE A 42 4.12 -4.64 6.45
CA PHE A 42 3.37 -5.87 6.65
C PHE A 42 3.38 -6.78 5.42
N GLY A 43 4.11 -6.41 4.35
CA GLY A 43 3.92 -6.99 3.03
C GLY A 43 2.64 -6.47 2.36
N GLY A 44 2.41 -6.98 1.16
CA GLY A 44 1.35 -6.53 0.26
C GLY A 44 1.60 -5.14 -0.31
N VAL A 45 0.63 -4.62 -1.04
CA VAL A 45 0.61 -3.24 -1.55
C VAL A 45 0.17 -2.28 -0.44
N GLY A 46 0.99 -1.26 -0.18
CA GLY A 46 0.75 -0.26 0.85
C GLY A 46 1.83 0.83 0.89
N LEU A 47 1.75 1.71 1.88
CA LEU A 47 2.67 2.82 2.09
C LEU A 47 3.23 2.74 3.51
N ILE A 48 4.41 2.15 3.66
CA ILE A 48 5.02 1.90 4.98
C ILE A 48 4.05 1.03 5.80
N GLU A 49 3.37 1.57 6.83
CA GLU A 49 2.35 0.86 7.60
C GLU A 49 0.92 1.16 7.15
N MET A 50 0.73 2.18 6.32
CA MET A 50 -0.58 2.63 5.83
C MET A 50 -1.07 1.76 4.67
N ARG A 51 -2.34 1.35 4.74
CA ARG A 51 -3.00 0.61 3.66
C ARG A 51 -3.53 1.57 2.58
N ASN A 52 -3.64 1.10 1.34
CA ASN A 52 -4.17 1.85 0.19
C ASN A 52 -5.07 0.94 -0.67
N ALA A 53 -5.76 1.48 -1.67
CA ALA A 53 -6.60 0.70 -2.59
C ALA A 53 -5.88 0.33 -3.91
N ARG A 54 -4.53 0.40 -3.94
CA ARG A 54 -3.71 0.02 -5.10
C ARG A 54 -3.43 -1.48 -5.10
N PHE A 55 -3.21 -2.05 -6.28
CA PHE A 55 -2.86 -3.46 -6.48
C PHE A 55 -1.86 -3.58 -7.62
N ARG A 56 -1.26 -4.76 -7.75
CA ARG A 56 -0.33 -5.10 -8.82
C ARG A 56 -1.05 -5.79 -10.00
N PRO A 57 -0.33 -6.03 -11.12
CA PRO A 57 -0.82 -6.92 -12.17
C PRO A 57 -1.06 -8.34 -11.64
N ASP A 58 -2.05 -9.03 -12.19
CA ASP A 58 -2.37 -10.40 -11.82
C ASP A 58 -1.21 -11.37 -12.11
N GLY A 59 -1.10 -12.41 -11.28
CA GLY A 59 0.03 -13.34 -11.33
C GLY A 59 1.34 -12.80 -10.76
N THR A 60 1.36 -11.58 -10.21
CA THR A 60 2.57 -11.03 -9.58
C THR A 60 2.89 -11.76 -8.27
N LEU A 61 4.13 -12.25 -8.15
CA LEU A 61 4.69 -12.84 -6.96
C LEU A 61 5.84 -11.95 -6.45
N GLU A 62 5.80 -11.58 -5.17
CA GLU A 62 6.86 -10.81 -4.53
C GLU A 62 7.28 -11.42 -3.21
N GLY A 63 8.56 -11.33 -2.89
CA GLY A 63 9.11 -11.66 -1.58
C GLY A 63 9.83 -10.46 -1.00
N GLY A 64 9.77 -10.29 0.32
CA GLY A 64 10.44 -9.18 0.97
C GLY A 64 10.58 -9.34 2.47
N THR A 65 11.25 -8.35 3.06
CA THR A 65 11.41 -8.24 4.51
C THR A 65 11.31 -6.79 4.96
N SER A 66 10.78 -6.58 6.15
CA SER A 66 10.84 -5.29 6.86
C SER A 66 11.53 -5.50 8.21
N LEU A 67 12.56 -4.68 8.46
CA LEU A 67 13.38 -4.76 9.66
C LEU A 67 13.08 -3.54 10.54
N ARG A 68 12.63 -3.80 11.76
CA ARG A 68 12.43 -2.78 12.80
C ARG A 68 13.14 -3.16 14.07
N HIS A 69 13.28 -2.20 14.98
CA HIS A 69 13.78 -2.49 16.31
C HIS A 69 12.85 -3.54 16.98
N GLN A 70 13.43 -4.67 17.39
CA GLN A 70 12.74 -5.80 18.04
C GLN A 70 11.65 -6.51 17.21
N ARG A 71 11.53 -6.23 15.91
CA ARG A 71 10.55 -6.88 15.02
C ARG A 71 11.11 -7.07 13.62
N ARG A 72 10.89 -8.23 13.03
CA ARG A 72 11.24 -8.54 11.64
C ARG A 72 10.07 -9.21 10.98
N PHE A 73 9.71 -8.74 9.80
CA PHE A 73 8.63 -9.29 9.01
C PHE A 73 9.23 -9.88 7.75
N TRP A 74 8.98 -11.15 7.48
CA TRP A 74 9.30 -11.81 6.22
C TRP A 74 8.00 -12.12 5.53
N PHE A 75 7.87 -11.80 4.25
CA PHE A 75 6.59 -12.00 3.57
C PHE A 75 6.75 -12.44 2.12
N VAL A 76 5.73 -13.17 1.67
CA VAL A 76 5.49 -13.51 0.27
C VAL A 76 4.10 -12.99 -0.10
N ASN A 77 4.03 -12.18 -1.14
CA ASN A 77 2.80 -11.58 -1.66
C ASN A 77 2.44 -12.22 -2.99
N VAL A 78 1.17 -12.56 -3.16
CA VAL A 78 0.63 -13.10 -4.41
C VAL A 78 -0.55 -12.24 -4.83
N GLN A 79 -0.41 -11.55 -5.96
CA GLN A 79 -1.54 -10.94 -6.65
C GLN A 79 -2.27 -12.01 -7.45
N ALA A 80 -3.09 -12.81 -6.77
CA ALA A 80 -3.73 -13.99 -7.35
C ALA A 80 -4.67 -13.64 -8.51
N LEU A 81 -5.45 -12.56 -8.36
CA LEU A 81 -6.38 -12.05 -9.36
C LEU A 81 -6.32 -10.52 -9.38
N PRO A 82 -6.82 -9.82 -10.42
CA PRO A 82 -6.82 -8.35 -10.47
C PRO A 82 -7.48 -7.67 -9.27
N PHE A 83 -8.42 -8.36 -8.62
CA PHE A 83 -9.15 -7.89 -7.44
C PHE A 83 -8.73 -8.56 -6.13
N LEU A 84 -7.80 -9.52 -6.14
CA LEU A 84 -7.43 -10.30 -4.95
C LEU A 84 -5.92 -10.35 -4.78
N GLU A 85 -5.44 -9.72 -3.71
CA GLU A 85 -4.08 -9.82 -3.21
C GLU A 85 -4.07 -10.62 -1.91
N THR A 86 -3.10 -11.53 -1.80
CA THR A 86 -2.88 -12.34 -0.60
C THR A 86 -1.44 -12.19 -0.15
N THR A 87 -1.22 -12.22 1.17
CA THR A 87 0.12 -12.14 1.75
C THR A 87 0.27 -13.21 2.81
N PHE A 88 1.33 -13.99 2.73
CA PHE A 88 1.81 -14.80 3.84
C PHE A 88 2.95 -14.08 4.53
N ARG A 89 2.90 -13.98 5.85
CA ARG A 89 3.91 -13.26 6.65
C ARG A 89 4.38 -14.12 7.84
N LEU A 90 5.70 -14.21 7.98
CA LEU A 90 6.37 -14.66 9.19
C LEU A 90 6.85 -13.44 9.97
N THR A 91 6.46 -13.34 11.23
CA THR A 91 6.86 -12.24 12.10
C THR A 91 7.74 -12.76 13.22
N GLU A 92 8.98 -12.32 13.27
CA GLU A 92 9.85 -12.47 14.44
C GLU A 92 9.71 -11.23 15.31
N ARG A 93 9.45 -11.40 16.59
CA ARG A 93 9.33 -10.30 17.54
C ARG A 93 9.91 -10.67 18.89
N LEU A 94 10.26 -9.67 19.70
CA LEU A 94 10.58 -9.89 21.11
C LEU A 94 9.46 -10.69 21.78
N ASP A 95 9.84 -11.70 22.57
CA ASP A 95 8.89 -12.37 23.44
C ASP A 95 8.46 -11.43 24.56
N GLY A 96 7.22 -10.92 24.46
CA GLY A 96 6.65 -10.03 25.46
C GLY A 96 6.38 -10.71 26.81
N THR A 97 6.42 -12.05 26.89
CA THR A 97 6.20 -12.79 28.14
C THR A 97 7.47 -12.87 28.96
N SER A 98 8.58 -13.26 28.34
CA SER A 98 9.88 -13.38 29.00
C SER A 98 10.70 -12.09 28.98
N GLY A 99 10.37 -11.14 28.10
CA GLY A 99 11.17 -9.93 27.86
C GLY A 99 12.53 -10.19 27.21
N ALA A 100 12.81 -11.43 26.83
CA ALA A 100 14.08 -11.88 26.28
C ALA A 100 13.87 -12.88 25.14
N GLY A 101 14.77 -12.87 24.15
CA GLY A 101 14.66 -13.76 22.99
C GLY A 101 13.57 -13.34 21.99
N MET A 102 13.47 -14.10 20.90
CA MET A 102 12.54 -13.84 19.80
C MET A 102 11.52 -14.98 19.70
N THR A 103 10.27 -14.63 19.42
CA THR A 103 9.20 -15.57 19.07
C THR A 103 8.74 -15.33 17.64
N THR A 104 8.34 -16.40 16.97
CA THR A 104 7.91 -16.37 15.57
C THR A 104 6.43 -16.65 15.46
N ASP A 105 5.75 -15.84 14.66
CA ASP A 105 4.33 -15.96 14.35
C ASP A 105 4.10 -16.04 12.84
N ARG A 106 3.02 -16.70 12.44
CA ARG A 106 2.54 -16.85 11.07
C ARG A 106 1.22 -16.11 10.92
N ALA A 107 1.13 -15.25 9.91
CA ALA A 107 -0.07 -14.52 9.57
C ALA A 107 -0.36 -14.67 8.07
N PHE A 108 -1.64 -14.72 7.74
CA PHE A 108 -2.13 -14.56 6.38
C PHE A 108 -2.99 -13.30 6.31
N ASP A 109 -2.80 -12.51 5.26
CA ASP A 109 -3.58 -11.33 4.95
C ASP A 109 -4.33 -11.53 3.61
N LEU A 110 -5.49 -10.88 3.50
CA LEU A 110 -6.30 -10.79 2.28
C LEU A 110 -6.61 -9.32 2.00
N LYS A 111 -6.57 -8.93 0.73
CA LYS A 111 -7.01 -7.61 0.27
C LYS A 111 -7.83 -7.79 -1.01
N LEU A 112 -9.06 -7.27 -0.97
CA LEU A 112 -10.04 -7.36 -2.03
C LEU A 112 -10.33 -5.98 -2.61
N ARG A 113 -10.23 -5.84 -3.93
CA ARG A 113 -10.69 -4.64 -4.64
C ARG A 113 -12.21 -4.71 -4.77
N LEU A 114 -12.87 -3.64 -4.36
CA LEU A 114 -14.31 -3.48 -4.55
C LEU A 114 -14.62 -2.62 -5.77
N LEU A 115 -13.85 -1.55 -5.97
CA LEU A 115 -14.04 -0.61 -7.08
C LEU A 115 -12.68 -0.23 -7.67
N GLU A 116 -12.63 -0.15 -8.99
CA GLU A 116 -11.52 0.46 -9.70
C GLU A 116 -11.68 1.98 -9.72
N GLU A 117 -10.55 2.69 -9.74
CA GLU A 117 -10.57 4.13 -9.88
C GLU A 117 -11.09 4.51 -11.26
N SER A 118 -12.06 5.43 -11.31
CA SER A 118 -12.55 6.05 -12.53
C SER A 118 -12.28 7.55 -12.49
N GLU A 119 -12.79 8.33 -13.44
CA GLU A 119 -12.71 9.79 -13.39
C GLU A 119 -13.39 10.36 -12.13
N TYR A 120 -14.55 9.82 -11.77
CA TYR A 120 -15.39 10.36 -10.68
C TYR A 120 -15.32 9.57 -9.37
N LEU A 121 -14.98 8.28 -9.43
CA LEU A 121 -14.95 7.42 -8.25
C LEU A 121 -13.50 7.10 -7.83
N PRO A 122 -13.20 7.04 -6.52
CA PRO A 122 -11.94 6.50 -6.05
C PRO A 122 -11.90 4.98 -6.20
N ALA A 123 -10.69 4.41 -6.27
CA ALA A 123 -10.52 2.99 -6.04
C ALA A 123 -10.93 2.66 -4.60
N LEU A 124 -11.62 1.54 -4.40
CA LEU A 124 -12.05 1.09 -3.07
C LEU A 124 -11.56 -0.34 -2.84
N ALA A 125 -10.99 -0.58 -1.66
CA ALA A 125 -10.57 -1.89 -1.23
C ALA A 125 -10.94 -2.17 0.22
N ILE A 126 -11.12 -3.44 0.52
CA ILE A 126 -11.22 -3.96 1.88
C ILE A 126 -10.08 -4.92 2.13
N GLY A 127 -9.59 -5.00 3.36
CA GLY A 127 -8.58 -5.98 3.70
C GLY A 127 -8.73 -6.52 5.11
N LEU A 128 -8.25 -7.75 5.26
CA LEU A 128 -8.17 -8.50 6.49
C LEU A 128 -6.70 -8.84 6.70
N GLN A 129 -6.10 -8.22 7.71
CA GLN A 129 -4.73 -8.46 8.14
C GLN A 129 -4.73 -9.52 9.24
N ASP A 130 -3.82 -10.50 9.16
CA ASP A 130 -3.68 -11.59 10.13
C ASP A 130 -5.03 -12.29 10.40
N PHE A 131 -5.72 -12.65 9.31
CA PHE A 131 -7.03 -13.32 9.35
C PHE A 131 -6.92 -14.81 9.69
N ILE A 132 -5.78 -15.41 9.36
CA ILE A 132 -5.34 -16.70 9.87
C ILE A 132 -3.97 -16.47 10.51
N GLY A 133 -3.89 -16.69 11.83
CA GLY A 133 -2.65 -16.48 12.58
C GLY A 133 -2.91 -16.40 14.07
N THR A 134 -2.00 -15.80 14.84
CA THR A 134 -2.21 -15.66 16.31
C THR A 134 -3.19 -14.55 16.67
N GLY A 135 -3.41 -13.61 15.75
CA GLY A 135 -4.27 -12.44 15.95
C GLY A 135 -3.55 -11.22 16.54
N ILE A 136 -2.24 -11.30 16.77
CA ILE A 136 -1.45 -10.19 17.34
C ILE A 136 -1.51 -8.96 16.43
N TYR A 137 -1.49 -9.17 15.11
CA TYR A 137 -1.60 -8.10 14.12
C TYR A 137 -2.96 -8.08 13.44
N ALA A 138 -3.97 -8.75 14.01
CA ALA A 138 -5.31 -8.82 13.43
C ALA A 138 -5.92 -7.43 13.28
N GLY A 139 -6.33 -7.11 12.07
CA GLY A 139 -7.01 -5.86 11.77
C GLY A 139 -7.75 -5.92 10.46
N GLU A 140 -8.76 -5.06 10.37
CA GLU A 140 -9.63 -4.90 9.22
C GLU A 140 -9.49 -3.49 8.72
N TYR A 141 -9.68 -3.30 7.42
CA TYR A 141 -9.75 -1.95 6.90
C TYR A 141 -10.63 -1.85 5.67
N VAL A 142 -11.16 -0.65 5.49
CA VAL A 142 -11.72 -0.17 4.23
C VAL A 142 -10.92 1.06 3.84
N VAL A 143 -10.45 1.11 2.60
CA VAL A 143 -9.60 2.21 2.13
C VAL A 143 -9.99 2.63 0.73
N ALA A 144 -10.01 3.94 0.52
CA ALA A 144 -10.17 4.58 -0.76
C ALA A 144 -8.82 5.18 -1.21
N SER A 145 -8.50 5.04 -2.49
CA SER A 145 -7.36 5.73 -3.13
C SER A 145 -7.82 6.52 -4.34
N LYS A 146 -7.30 7.73 -4.49
CA LYS A 146 -7.59 8.59 -5.64
C LYS A 146 -6.33 9.36 -6.05
N ARG A 147 -6.02 9.33 -7.34
CA ARG A 147 -4.94 10.09 -7.91
C ARG A 147 -5.44 11.42 -8.43
N PHE A 148 -4.73 12.48 -8.07
CA PHE A 148 -4.91 13.83 -8.60
C PHE A 148 -3.56 14.30 -9.15
N TRP A 149 -3.41 14.25 -10.48
CA TRP A 149 -2.17 14.62 -11.18
C TRP A 149 -0.96 13.81 -10.69
N GLU A 150 -0.10 14.42 -9.87
CA GLU A 150 1.12 13.81 -9.31
C GLU A 150 0.91 13.28 -7.88
N PHE A 151 -0.24 13.54 -7.27
CA PHE A 151 -0.57 13.10 -5.92
C PHE A 151 -1.43 11.84 -5.95
N ASP A 152 -1.09 10.84 -5.14
CA ASP A 152 -1.98 9.72 -4.82
C ASP A 152 -2.39 9.81 -3.34
N LEU A 153 -3.68 10.04 -3.11
CA LEU A 153 -4.24 10.17 -1.77
C LEU A 153 -4.92 8.87 -1.37
N SER A 154 -4.63 8.41 -0.16
CA SER A 154 -5.29 7.28 0.49
C SER A 154 -5.96 7.73 1.78
N ALA A 155 -7.22 7.35 1.94
CA ALA A 155 -7.99 7.58 3.16
C ALA A 155 -8.78 6.31 3.49
N GLY A 156 -8.73 5.88 4.75
CA GLY A 156 -9.37 4.63 5.15
C GLY A 156 -9.70 4.59 6.63
N LEU A 157 -10.56 3.64 6.96
CA LEU A 157 -10.94 3.30 8.33
C LEU A 157 -10.39 1.92 8.65
N GLY A 158 -9.81 1.78 9.84
CA GLY A 158 -9.21 0.55 10.32
C GLY A 158 -9.81 0.12 11.65
N TRP A 159 -9.87 -1.20 11.87
CA TRP A 159 -10.25 -1.85 13.12
C TRP A 159 -9.11 -2.77 13.60
N GLY A 160 -9.19 -3.17 14.87
CA GLY A 160 -8.15 -3.96 15.53
C GLY A 160 -6.81 -3.23 15.53
N ARG A 161 -5.75 -3.91 15.10
CA ARG A 161 -4.39 -3.34 15.10
C ARG A 161 -4.25 -2.08 14.24
N LEU A 162 -5.15 -1.86 13.28
CA LEU A 162 -5.11 -0.71 12.37
C LEU A 162 -5.91 0.50 12.89
N ALA A 163 -6.58 0.39 14.04
CA ALA A 163 -7.25 1.52 14.68
C ALA A 163 -6.22 2.39 15.42
N SER A 164 -5.99 3.62 14.97
CA SER A 164 -5.12 4.58 15.65
C SER A 164 -5.91 5.37 16.70
N GLY A 165 -5.55 5.23 17.99
CA GLY A 165 -5.98 6.14 19.05
C GLY A 165 -7.33 5.86 19.74
N GLY A 166 -7.97 4.72 19.46
CA GLY A 166 -9.22 4.28 20.08
C GLY A 166 -9.93 3.28 19.18
N GLU A 167 -10.63 2.31 19.75
CA GLU A 167 -11.38 1.32 18.99
C GLU A 167 -12.70 1.97 18.52
N TRP A 168 -12.73 2.50 17.29
CA TRP A 168 -13.94 3.13 16.76
C TRP A 168 -15.04 2.09 16.58
N THR A 169 -16.18 2.31 17.21
CA THR A 169 -17.37 1.46 17.01
C THR A 169 -17.74 1.44 15.53
N SER A 170 -17.76 0.23 14.94
CA SER A 170 -18.08 0.02 13.54
C SER A 170 -19.43 0.66 13.18
N PRO A 171 -19.57 1.34 12.03
CA PRO A 171 -20.88 1.84 11.56
C PRO A 171 -21.95 0.73 11.46
N LEU A 172 -21.53 -0.52 11.30
CA LEU A 172 -22.42 -1.70 11.32
C LEU A 172 -23.09 -1.94 12.69
N ALA A 173 -22.55 -1.35 13.76
CA ALA A 173 -23.14 -1.36 15.10
C ALA A 173 -24.45 -0.58 15.19
N LEU A 174 -24.72 0.32 14.23
CA LEU A 174 -26.01 1.00 14.10
C LEU A 174 -27.12 0.00 13.71
N GLY A 175 -26.77 -1.04 12.94
CA GLY A 175 -27.71 -2.07 12.51
C GLY A 175 -27.83 -3.26 13.47
N SER A 176 -26.79 -3.57 14.26
CA SER A 176 -26.83 -4.65 15.25
C SER A 176 -25.81 -4.46 16.37
N GLY A 177 -26.25 -4.60 17.62
CA GLY A 177 -25.38 -4.46 18.80
C GLY A 177 -24.17 -5.41 18.83
N ARG A 178 -24.20 -6.52 18.08
CA ARG A 178 -23.10 -7.50 18.01
C ARG A 178 -21.81 -6.96 17.38
N PHE A 179 -21.87 -5.80 16.72
CA PHE A 179 -20.70 -5.14 16.14
C PHE A 179 -20.09 -4.09 17.07
N ARG A 180 -20.62 -3.90 18.28
CA ARG A 180 -20.01 -3.01 19.29
C ARG A 180 -18.85 -3.67 20.01
N GLU A 181 -18.97 -4.95 20.33
CA GLU A 181 -17.98 -5.66 21.16
C GLU A 181 -17.18 -6.66 20.32
N ARG A 182 -15.86 -6.62 20.47
CA ARG A 182 -14.94 -7.54 19.81
C ARG A 182 -14.46 -8.63 20.79
N PRO A 183 -14.68 -9.92 20.48
CA PRO A 183 -14.16 -10.99 21.32
C PRO A 183 -12.64 -11.15 21.10
N ARG A 184 -11.80 -10.66 22.02
CA ARG A 184 -10.34 -10.91 22.00
C ARG A 184 -10.05 -12.40 22.12
N ARG A 185 -9.50 -13.01 21.07
CA ARG A 185 -9.01 -14.40 21.11
C ARG A 185 -7.60 -14.48 20.52
N VAL A 186 -6.60 -14.36 21.39
CA VAL A 186 -5.19 -14.59 21.02
C VAL A 186 -4.88 -16.08 21.19
N GLY A 187 -4.43 -16.74 20.12
CA GLY A 187 -4.22 -18.20 20.07
C GLY A 187 -2.78 -18.61 19.73
N ARG A 188 -2.52 -19.92 19.60
CA ARG A 188 -1.19 -20.49 19.23
C ARG A 188 -0.87 -20.40 17.72
N GLY A 189 -1.54 -19.52 16.97
CA GLY A 189 -1.37 -19.37 15.52
C GLY A 189 -2.14 -20.41 14.70
N GLY A 190 -2.43 -20.11 13.43
CA GLY A 190 -3.13 -21.02 12.51
C GLY A 190 -4.64 -21.12 12.72
N THR A 191 -5.23 -20.26 13.55
CA THR A 191 -6.68 -20.19 13.78
C THR A 191 -7.31 -19.07 12.96
N LEU A 192 -8.52 -19.31 12.43
CA LEU A 192 -9.33 -18.26 11.82
C LEU A 192 -9.73 -17.24 12.89
N GLN A 193 -9.41 -15.98 12.63
CA GLN A 193 -9.89 -14.87 13.45
C GLN A 193 -11.39 -14.64 13.18
N SER A 194 -12.13 -14.32 14.23
CA SER A 194 -13.57 -14.06 14.18
C SER A 194 -13.88 -12.70 14.80
N GLY A 195 -15.00 -12.09 14.44
CA GLY A 195 -15.36 -10.76 14.97
C GLY A 195 -14.90 -9.59 14.11
N TRP A 196 -14.96 -9.75 12.78
CA TRP A 196 -14.59 -8.74 11.79
C TRP A 196 -15.49 -7.50 11.82
N PHE A 197 -14.89 -6.31 11.66
CA PHE A 197 -15.55 -5.00 11.64
C PHE A 197 -16.38 -4.71 12.89
N ARG A 198 -15.77 -4.88 14.06
CA ARG A 198 -16.40 -4.65 15.37
C ARG A 198 -15.64 -3.60 16.17
N GLY A 199 -16.36 -2.95 17.09
CA GLY A 199 -15.87 -1.89 17.96
C GLY A 199 -14.97 -2.38 19.10
N GLU A 200 -15.16 -1.78 20.27
CA GLU A 200 -14.27 -1.89 21.43
C GLU A 200 -14.21 -3.31 22.04
N ASP A 201 -13.07 -3.64 22.65
CA ASP A 201 -12.79 -4.88 23.40
C ASP A 201 -13.30 -4.85 24.84
#